data_AF-A0A402AXP8-F1
#
_entry.id   AF-A0A402AXP8-F1
#
_cell.length_a   1.000
_cell.length_b   1.000
_cell.length_c   1.000
_cell.angle_alpha   90.00
_cell.angle_beta   90.00
_cell.angle_gamma   90.00
#
_symmetry.space_group_name_H-M   'P 1'
#
loop_
_entity.id
_entity.type
_entity.pdbx_description
1 polymer ?
#
loop_
_entity_poly.entity_id
_entity_poly.type
_entity_poly.pdbx_seq_one_letter_code
_entity_poly.pdbx_strand_id
1 'polypeptide(L)'
;MPAITNKQDIIAYFEEKKQRKTTEGDAYIQALDHLLALLNETESISAIKSAVRTLHRNELKEIQNAESAELRIELRKKLALYDDCLMQLRNLPAQA
;
A
#
# COMPACT_ATOMS: atom_id res chain seq x y z
N MET A 1 0.80 16.21 8.58
CA MET A 1 -0.11 15.21 7.99
C MET A 1 -1.42 15.31 8.75
N PRO A 2 -2.57 15.29 8.07
CA PRO A 2 -3.86 15.23 8.74
C PRO A 2 -3.91 13.99 9.65
N ALA A 3 -4.60 14.10 10.79
CA ALA A 3 -4.86 12.94 11.61
C ALA A 3 -5.70 11.95 10.81
N ILE A 4 -5.23 10.70 10.68
CA ILE A 4 -5.99 9.65 10.00
C ILE A 4 -7.07 9.18 10.96
N THR A 5 -8.31 9.55 10.65
CA THR A 5 -9.51 9.27 11.46
C THR A 5 -10.48 8.35 10.74
N ASN A 6 -10.44 8.33 9.41
CA ASN A 6 -11.36 7.56 8.57
C ASN A 6 -10.67 7.06 7.28
N LYS A 7 -11.38 6.24 6.49
CA LYS A 7 -10.87 5.67 5.24
C LYS A 7 -10.49 6.73 4.19
N GLN A 8 -11.24 7.83 4.11
CA GLN A 8 -10.97 8.92 3.17
C GLN A 8 -9.64 9.62 3.47
N ASP A 9 -9.29 9.76 4.75
CA ASP A 9 -8.00 10.32 5.15
C ASP A 9 -6.83 9.44 4.66
N ILE A 10 -7.03 8.12 4.64
CA ILE A 10 -6.04 7.15 4.11
C ILE A 10 -5.93 7.28 2.59
N ILE A 11 -7.06 7.41 1.89
CA ILE A 11 -7.07 7.61 0.43
C ILE A 11 -6.30 8.90 0.09
N ALA A 12 -6.65 10.01 0.74
CA ALA A 12 -5.99 11.30 0.54
C ALA A 12 -4.47 11.22 0.83
N TYR A 13 -4.09 10.51 1.90
CA TYR A 13 -2.69 10.25 2.22
C TYR A 13 -1.94 9.55 1.08
N PHE A 14 -2.51 8.50 0.48
CA PHE A 14 -1.87 7.78 -0.62
C PHE A 14 -1.91 8.55 -1.94
N GLU A 15 -2.93 9.37 -2.19
CA GLU A 15 -2.99 10.28 -3.33
C GLU A 15 -1.89 11.36 -3.25
N GLU A 16 -1.72 12.00 -2.08
CA GLU A 16 -0.62 12.93 -1.85
C GLU A 16 0.74 12.24 -2.03
N LYS A 17 0.87 11.00 -1.54
CA LYS A 17 2.09 10.21 -1.68
C LYS A 17 2.39 9.92 -3.15
N LYS A 18 1.38 9.58 -3.96
CA LYS A 18 1.52 9.38 -5.42
C LYS A 18 1.99 10.66 -6.11
N GLN A 19 1.39 11.81 -5.79
CA GLN A 19 1.76 13.10 -6.39
C GLN A 19 3.20 13.52 -6.07
N ARG A 20 3.68 13.26 -4.84
CA ARG A 20 5.05 13.60 -4.41
C ARG A 20 6.11 12.64 -4.94
N LYS A 21 5.72 11.43 -5.33
CA LYS A 21 6.60 10.33 -5.71
C LYS A 21 6.53 10.00 -7.21
N THR A 22 6.16 10.95 -8.05
CA THR A 22 6.06 10.79 -9.52
C THR A 22 7.38 10.42 -10.21
N THR A 23 8.51 10.45 -9.50
CA THR A 23 9.83 10.02 -9.96
C THR A 23 10.22 8.60 -9.53
N GLU A 24 9.41 7.90 -8.73
CA GLU A 24 9.64 6.50 -8.41
C GLU A 24 9.32 5.61 -9.63
N GLY A 25 9.92 4.42 -9.69
CA GLY A 25 9.74 3.50 -10.82
C GLY A 25 8.28 3.08 -11.03
N ASP A 26 7.94 2.76 -12.28
CA ASP A 26 6.58 2.41 -12.72
C ASP A 26 5.90 1.38 -11.82
N ALA A 27 6.67 0.40 -11.34
CA ALA A 27 6.18 -0.68 -10.52
C ALA A 27 5.69 -0.20 -9.13
N TYR A 28 6.31 0.83 -8.55
CA TYR A 28 5.87 1.45 -7.30
C TYR A 28 4.57 2.25 -7.51
N ILE A 29 4.46 2.98 -8.62
CA ILE A 29 3.27 3.74 -8.97
C ILE A 29 2.08 2.81 -9.25
N GLN A 30 2.29 1.70 -9.96
CA GLN A 30 1.27 0.67 -10.17
C GLN A 30 0.77 0.06 -8.85
N ALA A 31 1.68 -0.20 -7.90
CA ALA A 31 1.29 -0.70 -6.57
C ALA A 31 0.46 0.34 -5.79
N LEU A 32 0.82 1.63 -5.87
CA LEU A 32 0.03 2.72 -5.31
C LEU A 32 -1.37 2.80 -5.93
N ASP A 33 -1.46 2.68 -7.25
CA ASP A 33 -2.74 2.74 -7.96
C ASP A 33 -3.65 1.58 -7.61
N HIS A 34 -3.09 0.38 -7.48
CA HIS A 34 -3.83 -0.78 -7.02
C HIS A 34 -4.32 -0.60 -5.58
N LEU A 35 -3.51 -0.03 -4.68
CA LEU A 35 -3.93 0.27 -3.32
C LEU A 35 -5.05 1.32 -3.28
N LEU A 36 -4.94 2.39 -4.08
CA LEU A 36 -5.96 3.43 -4.17
C LEU A 36 -7.27 2.87 -4.72
N ALA A 37 -7.22 2.02 -5.77
CA ALA A 37 -8.40 1.34 -6.29
C ALA A 37 -9.05 0.47 -5.20
N LEU A 38 -8.26 -0.35 -4.51
CA LEU A 38 -8.75 -1.21 -3.42
C LEU A 38 -9.44 -0.40 -2.30
N LEU A 39 -8.82 0.71 -1.89
CA LEU A 39 -9.38 1.59 -0.85
C LEU A 39 -10.68 2.28 -1.30
N ASN A 40 -10.77 2.67 -2.57
CA ASN A 40 -11.97 3.32 -3.12
C ASN A 40 -13.12 2.33 -3.34
N GLU A 41 -12.83 1.18 -3.94
CA GLU A 41 -13.82 0.19 -4.39
C GLU A 41 -14.32 -0.71 -3.27
N THR A 42 -13.54 -0.90 -2.20
CA THR A 42 -13.91 -1.77 -1.09
C THR A 42 -14.35 -0.96 0.12
N GLU A 43 -15.57 -1.18 0.61
CA GLU A 43 -16.06 -0.52 1.82
C GLU A 43 -15.47 -1.12 3.10
N SER A 44 -15.34 -2.45 3.15
CA SER A 44 -14.91 -3.17 4.34
C SER A 44 -13.42 -3.05 4.60
N ILE A 45 -13.05 -2.45 5.73
CA ILE A 45 -11.66 -2.35 6.20
C ILE A 45 -11.04 -3.74 6.40
N SER A 46 -11.82 -4.72 6.86
CA SER A 46 -11.30 -6.08 7.07
C SER A 46 -10.99 -6.77 5.74
N ALA A 47 -11.82 -6.56 4.71
CA ALA A 47 -11.57 -7.03 3.36
C ALA A 47 -10.33 -6.37 2.75
N ILE A 48 -10.18 -5.05 2.89
CA ILE A 48 -8.97 -4.31 2.47
C ILE A 48 -7.72 -4.89 3.16
N LYS A 49 -7.73 -5.02 4.50
CA LYS A 49 -6.60 -5.60 5.25
C LYS A 49 -6.25 -7.01 4.75
N SER A 50 -7.23 -7.83 4.45
CA SER A 50 -7.02 -9.19 3.93
C SER A 50 -6.37 -9.18 2.54
N ALA A 51 -6.86 -8.34 1.64
CA ALA A 51 -6.31 -8.15 0.30
C ALA A 51 -4.87 -7.63 0.35
N VAL A 52 -4.60 -6.57 1.11
CA VAL A 52 -3.25 -6.01 1.27
C VAL A 52 -2.28 -7.02 1.88
N ARG A 53 -2.70 -7.82 2.87
CA ARG A 53 -1.85 -8.91 3.43
C ARG A 53 -1.52 -9.97 2.39
N THR A 54 -2.43 -10.26 1.47
CA THR A 54 -2.19 -11.21 0.38
C THR A 54 -1.16 -10.64 -0.60
N LEU A 55 -1.32 -9.38 -1.00
CA LEU A 55 -0.34 -8.68 -1.84
C LEU A 55 1.04 -8.66 -1.18
N HIS A 56 1.12 -8.29 0.09
CA HIS A 56 2.37 -8.30 0.86
C HIS A 56 3.04 -9.68 0.87
N ARG A 57 2.29 -10.76 1.11
CA ARG A 57 2.85 -12.12 1.08
C ARG A 57 3.33 -12.55 -0.30
N ASN A 58 2.63 -12.14 -1.37
CA ASN A 58 3.05 -12.43 -2.74
C ASN A 58 4.34 -11.68 -3.07
N GLU A 59 4.42 -10.40 -2.71
CA GLU A 59 5.61 -9.57 -2.91
C GLU A 59 6.83 -10.13 -2.16
N LEU A 60 6.65 -10.66 -0.94
CA LEU A 60 7.72 -11.36 -0.22
C LEU A 60 8.26 -12.56 -1.00
N LYS A 61 7.39 -13.34 -1.65
CA LYS A 61 7.81 -14.48 -2.47
C LYS A 61 8.55 -13.99 -3.73
N GLU A 62 8.08 -12.92 -4.36
CA GLU A 62 8.77 -12.33 -5.51
C GLU A 62 10.17 -11.83 -5.12
N ILE A 63 10.31 -11.16 -3.98
CA ILE A 63 11.61 -10.71 -3.45
C ILE A 63 12.56 -11.90 -3.21
N GLN A 64 12.05 -13.01 -2.70
CA GLN A 64 12.86 -14.22 -2.47
C GLN A 64 13.32 -14.87 -3.77
N ASN A 65 12.49 -14.83 -4.81
CA ASN A 65 12.78 -15.41 -6.13
C ASN A 65 13.55 -14.47 -7.07
N ALA A 66 13.65 -13.18 -6.74
CA ALA A 66 14.34 -12.19 -7.56
C ALA A 66 15.86 -12.44 -7.55
N GLU A 67 16.40 -12.69 -8.74
CA GLU A 67 17.81 -13.04 -8.95
C GLU A 67 18.73 -11.82 -8.77
N SER A 68 18.31 -10.63 -9.22
CA SER A 68 19.11 -9.41 -9.14
C SER A 68 18.87 -8.61 -7.86
N ALA A 69 19.92 -7.97 -7.35
CA ALA A 69 19.84 -7.10 -6.17
C ALA A 69 18.98 -5.84 -6.45
N GLU A 70 19.06 -5.30 -7.65
CA GLU A 70 18.30 -4.12 -8.09
C GLU A 70 16.79 -4.41 -8.10
N LEU A 71 16.38 -5.56 -8.64
CA LEU A 71 14.98 -5.98 -8.61
C LEU A 71 14.49 -6.18 -7.18
N ARG A 72 15.31 -6.80 -6.31
CA ARG A 72 14.97 -6.94 -4.88
C ARG A 72 14.78 -5.58 -4.18
N ILE A 73 15.55 -4.55 -4.55
CA ILE A 73 15.39 -3.20 -4.01
C ILE A 73 14.06 -2.60 -4.45
N GLU A 74 13.71 -2.68 -5.73
CA GLU A 74 12.45 -2.15 -6.25
C GLU A 74 11.22 -2.86 -5.64
N LEU A 75 11.25 -4.20 -5.56
CA LEU A 75 10.18 -4.97 -4.93
C LEU A 75 10.03 -4.66 -3.43
N ARG A 76 11.14 -4.38 -2.72
CA ARG A 76 11.09 -3.94 -1.32
C ARG A 76 10.44 -2.56 -1.15
N LYS A 77 10.58 -1.65 -2.13
CA LYS A 77 9.85 -0.38 -2.10
C LYS A 77 8.34 -0.59 -2.21
N LYS A 78 7.90 -1.53 -3.06
CA LYS A 78 6.48 -1.94 -3.13
C LYS A 78 6.01 -2.57 -1.83
N LEU A 79 6.80 -3.47 -1.25
CA LEU A 79 6.47 -4.11 0.02
C LEU A 79 6.23 -3.06 1.13
N ALA A 80 7.08 -2.04 1.19
CA ALA A 80 6.95 -0.94 2.14
C ALA A 80 5.65 -0.14 1.96
N LEU A 81 5.07 -0.07 0.76
CA LEU A 81 3.75 0.54 0.55
C LEU A 81 2.64 -0.29 1.20
N TYR A 82 2.70 -1.61 1.07
CA TYR A 82 1.71 -2.50 1.67
C TYR A 82 1.78 -2.47 3.19
N ASP A 83 2.99 -2.46 3.75
CA ASP A 83 3.20 -2.29 5.20
C ASP A 83 2.63 -0.97 5.72
N ASP A 84 2.93 0.13 5.03
CA ASP A 84 2.40 1.45 5.38
C ASP A 84 0.87 1.47 5.32
N CYS A 85 0.27 0.88 4.28
CA CYS A 85 -1.19 0.78 4.18
C CYS A 85 -1.79 0.00 5.35
N LEU A 86 -1.21 -1.15 5.73
CA LEU A 86 -1.65 -1.92 6.89
C LEU A 86 -1.50 -1.14 8.20
N MET A 87 -0.45 -0.35 8.33
CA MET A 87 -0.23 0.53 9.48
C MET A 87 -1.30 1.63 9.55
N GLN A 88 -1.60 2.31 8.45
CA GLN A 88 -2.65 3.34 8.44
C GLN A 88 -4.02 2.75 8.75
N LEU A 89 -4.36 1.59 8.19
CA LEU A 89 -5.62 0.89 8.48
C LEU A 89 -5.70 0.37 9.93
N ARG A 90 -4.57 0.18 10.61
CA ARG A 90 -4.52 -0.17 12.05
C ARG A 90 -4.79 1.04 12.94
N ASN A 91 -4.40 2.22 12.50
CA ASN A 91 -4.57 3.47 13.25
C ASN A 91 -5.99 4.03 13.19
N LEU A 92 -6.84 3.48 12.31
CA LEU A 92 -8.26 3.81 12.32
C LEU A 92 -8.85 3.48 13.69
N PRO A 93 -9.62 4.41 14.29
CA PRO A 93 -10.35 4.10 15.52
C PRO A 93 -11.17 2.84 15.28
N ALA A 94 -11.15 1.92 16.24
CA ALA A 94 -11.96 0.71 16.16
C ALA A 94 -13.39 1.16 15.89
N GLN A 95 -13.89 0.89 14.68
CA GLN A 95 -15.27 1.16 14.32
C GLN A 95 -16.12 0.31 15.27
N ALA A 96 -16.73 0.98 16.24
CA ALA A 96 -17.68 0.39 17.18
C ALA A 96 -18.96 -0.01 16.45
#